data_AF-A0A2A5CHF9-F1
#
_entry.id   AF-A0A2A5CHF9-F1
#
_cell.length_a   1.000
_cell.length_b   1.000
_cell.length_c   1.000
_cell.angle_alpha   90.00
_cell.angle_beta   90.00
_cell.angle_gamma   90.00
#
_symmetry.space_group_name_H-M   'P 1'
#
loop_
_entity.id
_entity.type
_entity.pdbx_description
1 polymer ?
#
loop_
_entity_poly.entity_id
_entity_poly.type
_entity_poly.pdbx_seq_one_letter_code
_entity_poly.pdbx_strand_id
1 'polypeptide(L)'
;MNVDNKNIDVTDRLIKFSEQTLPSLNRICGYIFIQGSPSCGLFKVKVYQKDNLPSEYSGRGIYAKAITNAMPLLPVEEAERLTDPILREHFIARVFIYHHWQMILQQGLNTAVILDVYASNKDRLMLHAPKTFIALGQLLKDVEKYEADEFKRKYIVVLLQALENHHKQ
;
A
#
# COMPACT_ATOMS: atom_id res chain seq x y z
N MET A 1 -11.61 -3.59 -38.35
CA MET A 1 -12.39 -3.05 -37.22
C MET A 1 -11.46 -2.15 -36.44
N ASN A 2 -11.71 -0.83 -36.47
CA ASN A 2 -10.82 0.21 -35.98
C ASN A 2 -11.46 0.82 -34.72
N VAL A 3 -10.84 0.67 -33.55
CA VAL A 3 -11.30 1.27 -32.28
C VAL A 3 -10.10 1.83 -31.49
N ASP A 4 -9.35 2.73 -32.13
CA ASP A 4 -8.43 3.64 -31.45
C ASP A 4 -9.08 5.03 -31.37
N ASN A 5 -10.05 5.20 -30.46
CA ASN A 5 -10.65 6.52 -30.22
C ASN A 5 -9.89 7.25 -29.10
N LYS A 6 -8.78 7.90 -29.45
CA LYS A 6 -7.82 8.59 -28.55
C LYS A 6 -8.32 9.92 -27.94
N ASN A 7 -9.63 10.20 -27.97
CA ASN A 7 -10.17 11.51 -27.56
C ASN A 7 -11.29 11.46 -26.51
N ILE A 8 -11.49 10.32 -25.85
CA ILE A 8 -12.44 10.25 -24.73
C ILE A 8 -11.70 10.69 -23.46
N ASP A 9 -12.06 11.86 -22.95
CA ASP A 9 -11.72 12.27 -21.59
C ASP A 9 -12.45 11.32 -20.61
N VAL A 10 -11.79 10.22 -20.27
CA VAL A 10 -12.29 9.22 -19.32
C VAL A 10 -11.92 9.59 -17.88
N THR A 11 -11.35 10.77 -17.64
CA THR A 11 -10.93 11.24 -16.31
C THR A 11 -12.07 11.16 -15.31
N ASP A 12 -13.22 11.74 -15.65
CA ASP A 12 -14.41 11.73 -14.77
C ASP A 12 -14.98 10.33 -14.57
N ARG A 13 -14.89 9.46 -15.58
CA ARG A 13 -15.33 8.06 -15.46
C ARG A 13 -14.41 7.25 -14.55
N LEU A 14 -13.10 7.50 -14.62
CA LEU A 14 -12.11 6.85 -13.77
C LEU A 14 -12.16 7.35 -12.33
N ILE A 15 -12.39 8.65 -12.12
CA ILE A 15 -12.63 9.23 -10.79
C ILE A 15 -13.89 8.61 -10.19
N LYS A 16 -15.01 8.60 -10.93
CA LYS A 16 -16.25 7.96 -10.46
C LYS A 16 -16.08 6.46 -10.21
N PHE A 17 -15.32 5.76 -11.04
CA PHE A 17 -15.02 4.35 -10.82
C PHE A 17 -14.17 4.14 -9.56
N SER A 18 -13.17 4.99 -9.31
CA SER A 18 -12.41 4.99 -8.06
C SER A 18 -13.32 5.26 -6.86
N GLU A 19 -14.20 6.26 -6.93
CA GLU A 19 -15.16 6.59 -5.87
C GLU A 19 -16.17 5.46 -5.60
N GLN A 20 -16.58 4.73 -6.64
CA GLN A 20 -17.48 3.56 -6.50
C GLN A 20 -16.76 2.31 -6.00
N THR A 21 -15.48 2.16 -6.32
CA THR A 21 -14.67 0.98 -5.96
C THR A 21 -14.06 1.13 -4.57
N LEU A 22 -13.68 2.34 -4.15
CA LEU A 22 -13.09 2.58 -2.83
C LEU A 22 -13.90 2.01 -1.65
N PRO A 23 -15.24 2.12 -1.62
CA PRO A 23 -16.06 1.48 -0.59
C PRO A 23 -15.96 -0.04 -0.55
N SER A 24 -15.78 -0.70 -1.71
CA SER A 24 -15.62 -2.16 -1.79
C SER A 24 -14.18 -2.63 -1.51
N LEU A 25 -13.21 -1.72 -1.50
CA LEU A 25 -11.81 -1.98 -1.17
C LEU A 25 -11.50 -1.91 0.34
N ASN A 26 -12.51 -1.76 1.21
CA ASN A 26 -12.31 -1.66 2.66
C ASN A 26 -11.64 -2.88 3.33
N ARG A 27 -11.46 -3.99 2.60
CA ARG A 27 -10.85 -5.24 3.08
C ARG A 27 -9.63 -5.70 2.30
N ILE A 28 -9.13 -4.90 1.34
CA ILE A 28 -7.89 -5.27 0.64
C ILE A 28 -6.67 -4.92 1.47
N CYS A 29 -5.62 -5.73 1.31
CA CYS A 29 -4.32 -5.51 1.96
C CYS A 29 -3.21 -5.11 0.98
N GLY A 30 -3.54 -5.04 -0.31
CA GLY A 30 -2.64 -4.55 -1.35
C GLY A 30 -3.36 -4.46 -2.70
N TYR A 31 -2.76 -3.74 -3.64
CA TYR A 31 -3.30 -3.58 -4.99
C TYR A 31 -2.19 -3.67 -6.05
N ILE A 32 -2.42 -4.46 -7.09
CA ILE A 32 -1.49 -4.64 -8.20
C ILE A 32 -2.06 -3.96 -9.44
N PHE A 33 -1.32 -3.00 -9.98
CA PHE A 33 -1.69 -2.32 -11.22
C PHE A 33 -1.17 -3.09 -12.44
N ILE A 34 -2.04 -3.28 -13.44
CA ILE A 34 -1.69 -3.90 -14.73
C ILE A 34 -1.26 -2.80 -15.71
N GLN A 35 -0.14 -3.00 -16.40
CA GLN A 35 0.37 -2.09 -17.42
C GLN A 35 -0.43 -2.23 -18.73
N GLY A 36 -0.53 -1.14 -19.51
CA GLY A 36 -1.18 -1.15 -20.84
C GLY A 36 -2.39 -0.21 -20.96
N SER A 37 -2.86 0.38 -19.86
CA SER A 37 -3.84 1.47 -19.89
C SER A 37 -3.17 2.80 -19.51
N PRO A 38 -3.38 3.91 -20.28
CA PRO A 38 -2.91 5.24 -19.90
C PRO A 38 -3.41 5.70 -18.51
N SER A 39 -4.46 5.06 -17.98
CA SER A 39 -5.03 5.38 -16.68
C SER A 39 -4.37 4.67 -15.49
N CYS A 40 -3.61 3.58 -15.70
CA CYS A 40 -3.30 2.60 -14.64
C CYS A 40 -1.83 2.51 -14.21
N GLY A 41 -0.87 3.13 -14.91
CA GLY A 41 0.53 3.03 -14.48
C GLY A 41 0.79 3.74 -13.15
N LEU A 42 1.57 3.12 -12.28
CA LEU A 42 1.85 3.55 -10.90
C LEU A 42 3.19 4.28 -10.75
N PHE A 43 4.18 4.00 -11.61
CA PHE A 43 5.51 4.62 -11.48
C PHE A 43 5.96 5.46 -12.69
N LYS A 44 5.52 5.13 -13.92
CA LYS A 44 5.80 5.93 -15.13
C LYS A 44 4.66 5.82 -16.14
N VAL A 45 3.89 6.89 -16.31
CA VAL A 45 2.88 6.99 -17.36
C VAL A 45 3.25 8.10 -18.33
N LYS A 46 3.33 7.76 -19.62
CA LYS A 46 3.38 8.77 -20.69
C LYS A 46 2.03 9.49 -20.74
N VAL A 47 2.02 10.76 -20.37
CA VAL A 47 0.86 11.63 -20.53
C VAL A 47 0.99 12.30 -21.89
N TYR A 48 0.01 12.07 -22.76
CA TYR A 48 -0.10 12.76 -24.03
C TYR A 48 -0.80 14.10 -23.80
N GLN A 49 -0.07 15.20 -23.96
CA GLN A 49 -0.66 16.54 -23.93
C GLN A 49 -1.47 16.77 -25.23
N LYS A 50 -2.59 17.49 -25.13
CA LYS A 50 -3.24 18.06 -26.31
C LYS A 50 -2.36 19.19 -26.84
N ASP A 51 -2.28 19.32 -28.17
CA ASP A 51 -1.54 20.35 -28.93
C ASP A 51 -0.03 20.17 -29.11
N ASN A 52 0.39 19.12 -29.83
CA ASN A 52 1.76 18.93 -30.40
C ASN A 52 2.95 19.09 -29.43
N LEU A 53 2.70 19.15 -28.12
CA LEU A 53 3.72 19.22 -27.09
C LEU A 53 4.29 17.82 -26.82
N PRO A 54 5.59 17.72 -26.49
CA PRO A 54 6.20 16.44 -26.16
C PRO A 54 5.45 15.78 -24.99
N SER A 55 5.21 14.47 -25.10
CA SER A 55 4.60 13.71 -24.01
C SER A 55 5.48 13.77 -22.76
N GLU A 56 4.94 14.30 -21.65
CA GLU A 56 5.60 14.28 -20.36
C GLU A 56 5.37 12.93 -19.67
N TYR A 57 6.37 12.43 -18.96
CA TYR A 57 6.16 11.31 -18.05
C TYR A 57 5.57 11.85 -16.75
N SER A 58 4.28 11.62 -16.50
CA SER A 58 3.76 11.80 -15.15
C SER A 58 4.02 10.52 -14.34
N GLY A 59 4.40 10.69 -13.08
CA GLY A 59 4.76 9.56 -12.22
C GLY A 59 3.61 8.54 -12.00
N ARG A 60 2.34 8.95 -12.11
CA ARG A 60 1.17 8.10 -11.84
C ARG A 60 0.01 8.43 -12.79
N GLY A 61 -0.63 7.40 -13.34
CA GLY A 61 -1.91 7.50 -14.04
C GLY A 61 -3.04 7.93 -13.11
N ILE A 62 -4.11 8.50 -13.66
CA ILE A 62 -5.22 9.12 -12.91
C ILE A 62 -5.84 8.15 -11.89
N TYR A 63 -6.05 6.89 -12.26
CA TYR A 63 -6.64 5.89 -11.36
C TYR A 63 -5.68 5.48 -10.24
N ALA A 64 -4.40 5.25 -10.56
CA ALA A 64 -3.37 4.96 -9.55
C ALA A 64 -3.21 6.13 -8.57
N LYS A 65 -3.29 7.37 -9.05
CA LYS A 65 -3.28 8.57 -8.22
C LYS A 65 -4.51 8.63 -7.30
N ALA A 66 -5.70 8.35 -7.80
CA ALA A 66 -6.92 8.33 -6.98
C ALA A 66 -6.85 7.29 -5.85
N ILE A 67 -6.45 6.05 -6.16
CA ILE A 67 -6.28 4.98 -5.15
C ILE A 67 -5.22 5.34 -4.12
N THR A 68 -4.04 5.79 -4.56
CA THR A 68 -2.94 6.12 -3.63
C THR A 68 -3.20 7.38 -2.80
N ASN A 69 -4.03 8.31 -3.27
CA ASN A 69 -4.47 9.45 -2.47
C ASN A 69 -5.52 9.05 -1.43
N ALA A 70 -6.46 8.18 -1.79
CA ALA A 70 -7.52 7.73 -0.89
C ALA A 70 -7.02 6.73 0.16
N MET A 71 -6.04 5.90 -0.19
CA MET A 71 -5.46 4.88 0.69
C MET A 71 -3.92 5.00 0.71
N PRO A 72 -3.37 6.03 1.37
CA PRO A 72 -1.93 6.35 1.30
C PRO A 72 -1.01 5.27 1.86
N LEU A 73 -1.50 4.45 2.79
CA LEU A 73 -0.75 3.35 3.41
C LEU A 73 -0.94 2.01 2.69
N LEU A 74 -1.82 1.93 1.69
CA LEU A 74 -2.09 0.68 0.98
C LEU A 74 -0.84 0.25 0.20
N PRO A 75 -0.34 -0.99 0.40
CA PRO A 75 0.72 -1.54 -0.42
C PRO A 75 0.29 -1.62 -1.89
N VAL A 76 1.05 -0.98 -2.76
CA VAL A 76 0.79 -0.95 -4.20
C VAL A 76 2.05 -1.30 -5.00
N GLU A 77 1.88 -2.02 -6.11
CA GLU A 77 2.96 -2.39 -7.03
C GLU A 77 2.44 -2.58 -8.46
N GLU A 78 3.33 -2.65 -9.45
CA GLU A 78 2.99 -2.99 -10.84
C GLU A 78 3.27 -4.46 -11.13
N ALA A 79 2.40 -5.12 -11.91
CA ALA A 79 2.55 -6.54 -12.22
C ALA A 79 3.90 -6.89 -12.88
N GLU A 80 4.43 -6.03 -13.75
CA GLU A 80 5.74 -6.26 -14.38
C GLU A 80 6.89 -6.25 -13.37
N ARG A 81 6.79 -5.39 -12.34
CA ARG A 81 7.80 -5.26 -11.28
C ARG A 81 7.83 -6.48 -10.38
N LEU A 82 6.68 -7.15 -10.20
CA LEU A 82 6.57 -8.38 -9.43
C LEU A 82 7.21 -9.61 -10.11
N THR A 83 7.72 -9.46 -11.34
CA THR A 83 8.59 -10.47 -11.94
C THR A 83 9.97 -10.52 -11.28
N ASP A 84 10.41 -9.41 -10.69
CA ASP A 84 11.60 -9.36 -9.84
C ASP A 84 11.29 -9.99 -8.47
N PRO A 85 12.00 -11.07 -8.08
CA PRO A 85 11.75 -11.76 -6.81
C PRO A 85 11.91 -10.87 -5.57
N ILE A 86 12.82 -9.90 -5.59
CA ILE A 86 13.08 -8.99 -4.47
C ILE A 86 11.94 -8.00 -4.34
N LEU A 87 11.50 -7.38 -5.44
CA LEU A 87 10.35 -6.47 -5.45
C LEU A 87 9.08 -7.19 -4.99
N ARG A 88 8.89 -8.42 -5.45
CA ARG A 88 7.77 -9.27 -5.04
C ARG A 88 7.78 -9.58 -3.56
N GLU A 89 8.93 -9.96 -3.00
CA GLU A 89 9.02 -10.23 -1.56
C GLU A 89 8.73 -8.98 -0.73
N HIS A 90 9.24 -7.82 -1.14
CA HIS A 90 8.96 -6.56 -0.46
C HIS A 90 7.49 -6.14 -0.55
N PHE A 91 6.83 -6.38 -1.68
CA PHE A 91 5.39 -6.16 -1.79
C PHE A 91 4.62 -7.09 -0.84
N ILE A 92 4.92 -8.38 -0.83
CA ILE A 92 4.30 -9.37 0.05
C ILE A 92 4.51 -9.00 1.53
N ALA A 93 5.73 -8.61 1.91
CA ALA A 93 6.04 -8.13 3.26
C ALA A 93 5.11 -6.98 3.68
N ARG A 94 4.98 -5.95 2.84
CA ARG A 94 4.12 -4.79 3.11
C ARG A 94 2.64 -5.18 3.19
N VAL A 95 2.17 -6.11 2.36
CA VAL A 95 0.79 -6.65 2.42
C VAL A 95 0.51 -7.26 3.79
N PHE A 96 1.42 -8.07 4.33
CA PHE A 96 1.23 -8.69 5.65
C PHE A 96 1.34 -7.68 6.80
N ILE A 97 2.22 -6.69 6.69
CA ILE A 97 2.32 -5.59 7.67
C ILE A 97 1.02 -4.77 7.67
N TYR A 98 0.45 -4.48 6.50
CA TYR A 98 -0.79 -3.73 6.38
C TYR A 98 -2.00 -4.53 6.88
N HIS A 99 -2.03 -5.83 6.62
CA HIS A 99 -3.03 -6.73 7.19
C HIS A 99 -3.00 -6.70 8.74
N HIS A 100 -1.80 -6.80 9.31
CA HIS A 100 -1.60 -6.67 10.76
C HIS A 100 -2.12 -5.34 11.30
N TRP A 101 -1.84 -4.24 10.60
CA TRP A 101 -2.39 -2.92 10.95
C TRP A 101 -3.92 -2.87 10.92
N GLN A 102 -4.54 -3.42 9.87
CA GLN A 102 -6.00 -3.48 9.74
C GLN A 102 -6.65 -4.29 10.87
N MET A 103 -6.02 -5.38 11.33
CA MET A 103 -6.52 -6.16 12.46
C MET A 103 -6.55 -5.35 13.76
N ILE A 104 -5.50 -4.55 14.02
CA ILE A 104 -5.48 -3.64 15.20
C ILE A 104 -6.60 -2.61 15.10
N LEU A 105 -6.79 -2.00 13.93
CA LEU A 105 -7.84 -1.00 13.72
C LEU A 105 -9.25 -1.57 13.91
N GLN A 106 -9.50 -2.80 13.45
CA GLN A 106 -10.80 -3.46 13.57
C GLN A 106 -11.15 -3.81 15.02
N GLN A 107 -10.16 -4.19 15.82
CA GLN A 107 -10.37 -4.60 17.21
C GLN A 107 -10.25 -3.45 18.23
N GLY A 108 -9.64 -2.33 17.82
CA GLY A 108 -9.48 -1.13 18.62
C GLY A 108 -8.06 -0.95 19.16
N LEU A 109 -7.59 0.30 19.18
CA LEU A 109 -6.20 0.61 19.50
C LEU A 109 -5.95 0.63 21.02
N ASN A 110 -5.66 -0.53 21.60
CA ASN A 110 -5.20 -0.69 22.98
C ASN A 110 -4.07 -1.73 23.11
N THR A 111 -3.36 -1.72 24.24
CA THR A 111 -2.19 -2.58 24.48
C THR A 111 -2.53 -4.07 24.41
N ALA A 112 -3.67 -4.50 24.96
CA ALA A 112 -4.08 -5.90 24.93
C ALA A 112 -4.34 -6.40 23.50
N VAL A 113 -5.01 -5.58 22.68
CA VAL A 113 -5.23 -5.88 21.26
C VAL A 113 -3.91 -5.97 20.50
N ILE A 114 -2.97 -5.05 20.74
CA ILE A 114 -1.66 -5.08 20.08
C ILE A 114 -0.91 -6.38 20.39
N LEU A 115 -0.94 -6.82 21.66
CA LEU A 115 -0.31 -8.07 22.10
C LEU A 115 -0.97 -9.29 21.43
N ASP A 116 -2.30 -9.35 21.43
CA ASP A 116 -3.06 -10.45 20.85
C ASP A 116 -2.86 -10.54 19.33
N VAL A 117 -2.96 -9.42 18.62
CA VAL A 117 -2.75 -9.38 17.16
C VAL A 117 -1.31 -9.75 16.80
N TYR A 118 -0.32 -9.31 17.59
CA TYR A 118 1.08 -9.71 17.38
C TYR A 118 1.30 -11.20 17.57
N ALA A 119 0.75 -11.79 18.64
CA ALA A 119 0.85 -13.23 18.87
C ALA A 119 0.17 -14.01 17.72
N SER A 120 -1.04 -13.61 17.34
CA SER A 120 -1.84 -14.28 16.30
C SER A 120 -1.27 -14.15 14.88
N ASN A 121 -0.41 -13.15 14.61
CA ASN A 121 0.22 -12.94 13.29
C ASN A 121 1.71 -13.30 13.24
N LYS A 122 2.26 -13.87 14.33
CA LYS A 122 3.69 -14.16 14.49
C LYS A 122 4.29 -14.88 13.28
N ASP A 123 3.69 -15.97 12.83
CA ASP A 123 4.27 -16.81 11.78
C ASP A 123 4.33 -16.08 10.43
N ARG A 124 3.30 -15.28 10.12
CA ARG A 124 3.22 -14.49 8.88
C ARG A 124 4.25 -13.37 8.87
N LEU A 125 4.36 -12.62 9.97
CA LEU A 125 5.34 -11.56 10.11
C LEU A 125 6.77 -12.12 10.13
N MET A 126 7.00 -13.26 10.78
CA MET A 126 8.32 -13.88 10.81
C MET A 126 8.76 -14.36 9.42
N LEU A 127 7.84 -14.94 8.64
CA LEU A 127 8.14 -15.46 7.31
C LEU A 127 8.38 -14.34 6.28
N HIS A 128 7.51 -13.33 6.26
CA HIS A 128 7.48 -12.33 5.19
C HIS A 128 8.06 -10.96 5.59
N ALA A 129 8.14 -10.66 6.87
CA ALA A 129 8.61 -9.36 7.38
C ALA A 129 9.49 -9.51 8.65
N PRO A 130 10.56 -10.34 8.61
CA PRO A 130 11.33 -10.71 9.81
C PRO A 130 11.96 -9.50 10.52
N LYS A 131 12.39 -8.47 9.77
CA LYS A 131 12.94 -7.24 10.36
C LYS A 131 11.88 -6.49 11.18
N THR A 132 10.68 -6.35 10.65
CA THR A 132 9.54 -5.73 11.33
C THR A 132 9.13 -6.55 12.55
N PHE A 133 9.05 -7.87 12.40
CA PHE A 133 8.75 -8.78 13.51
C PHE A 133 9.72 -8.58 14.69
N ILE A 134 11.04 -8.55 14.44
CA ILE A 134 12.05 -8.34 15.47
C ILE A 134 11.89 -6.98 16.14
N ALA A 135 11.73 -5.91 15.35
CA ALA A 135 11.59 -4.55 15.88
C ALA A 135 10.34 -4.40 16.77
N LEU A 136 9.20 -4.96 16.34
CA LEU A 136 7.98 -4.98 17.15
C LEU A 136 8.17 -5.83 18.41
N GLY A 137 8.80 -7.00 18.29
CA GLY A 137 9.10 -7.88 19.42
C GLY A 137 9.99 -7.24 20.48
N GLN A 138 10.93 -6.37 20.08
CA GLN A 138 11.74 -5.59 21.03
C GLN A 138 10.88 -4.61 21.84
N LEU A 139 9.95 -3.90 21.20
CA LEU A 139 9.03 -3.01 21.90
C LEU A 139 8.15 -3.75 22.91
N LEU A 140 7.74 -4.99 22.60
CA LEU A 140 6.89 -5.80 23.48
C LEU A 140 7.61 -6.28 24.74
N LYS A 141 8.93 -6.53 24.68
CA LYS A 141 9.72 -6.90 25.87
C LYS A 141 9.75 -5.81 26.93
N ASP A 142 9.65 -4.56 26.48
CA ASP A 142 9.71 -3.38 27.32
C ASP A 142 8.33 -2.77 27.56
N VAL A 143 7.23 -3.49 27.27
CA VAL A 143 5.85 -2.95 27.36
C VAL A 143 5.54 -2.36 28.73
N GLU A 144 6.02 -2.98 29.81
CA GLU A 144 5.83 -2.53 31.20
C GLU A 144 6.61 -1.26 31.54
N LYS A 145 7.61 -0.88 30.72
CA LYS A 145 8.42 0.34 30.92
C LYS A 145 7.78 1.59 30.33
N TYR A 146 6.70 1.43 29.57
CA TYR A 146 6.03 2.54 28.88
C TYR A 146 4.62 2.73 29.43
N GLU A 147 4.22 3.99 29.51
CA GLU A 147 2.80 4.32 29.64
C GLU A 147 2.02 3.81 28.42
N ALA A 148 0.76 3.39 28.61
CA ALA A 148 -0.02 2.72 27.58
C ALA A 148 -0.10 3.52 26.26
N ASP A 149 -0.27 4.83 26.35
CA ASP A 149 -0.33 5.73 25.19
C ASP A 149 1.01 5.87 24.48
N GLU A 150 2.11 5.85 25.23
CA GLU A 150 3.46 5.90 24.66
C GLU A 150 3.79 4.61 23.92
N PHE A 151 3.49 3.46 24.54
CA PHE A 151 3.68 2.15 23.91
C PHE A 151 2.94 2.05 22.58
N LYS A 152 1.65 2.41 22.57
CA LYS A 152 0.82 2.44 21.34
C LYS A 152 1.49 3.27 20.25
N ARG A 153 1.89 4.51 20.56
CA ARG A 153 2.55 5.39 19.57
C ARG A 153 3.82 4.77 19.00
N LYS A 154 4.71 4.24 19.86
CA LYS A 154 5.96 3.62 19.42
C LYS A 154 5.70 2.41 18.50
N TYR A 155 4.75 1.56 18.88
CA TYR A 155 4.39 0.38 18.10
C TYR A 155 3.86 0.77 16.71
N ILE A 156 2.95 1.75 16.64
CA ILE A 156 2.40 2.24 15.37
C ILE A 156 3.48 2.88 14.50
N VAL A 157 4.39 3.68 15.08
CA VAL A 157 5.48 4.30 14.31
C VAL A 157 6.34 3.24 13.61
N VAL A 158 6.74 2.17 14.31
CA VAL A 158 7.53 1.08 13.71
C VAL A 158 6.76 0.39 12.58
N LEU A 159 5.46 0.14 12.78
CA LEU A 159 4.62 -0.50 11.79
C LEU A 159 4.46 0.36 10.52
N LEU A 160 4.21 1.67 10.69
CA LEU A 160 4.06 2.62 9.57
C LEU A 160 5.37 2.83 8.82
N GLN A 161 6.50 2.93 9.51
CA GLN A 161 7.82 3.00 8.87
C GLN A 161 8.09 1.76 8.01
N ALA A 162 7.66 0.58 8.47
CA ALA A 162 7.81 -0.65 7.70
C ALA A 162 6.92 -0.68 6.44
N LEU A 163 5.80 0.06 6.43
CA LEU A 163 4.97 0.26 5.22
C LEU A 163 5.58 1.28 4.26
N GLU A 164 6.15 2.36 4.80
CA GLU A 164 6.70 3.48 4.02
C GLU A 164 8.04 3.19 3.34
N ASN A 165 8.77 2.16 3.78
CA ASN A 165 10.05 1.75 3.21
C ASN A 165 9.89 1.24 1.76
N HIS A 166 9.63 2.16 0.84
CA HIS A 166 9.84 2.03 -0.59
C HIS A 166 11.34 2.13 -0.84
N HIS A 167 11.94 1.01 -1.26
CA HIS A 167 13.23 0.91 -1.97
C HIS A 167 14.05 2.21 -2.03
N LYS A 168 14.78 2.53 -0.96
CA LYS A 168 16.11 3.15 -1.11
C LYS A 168 17.10 2.00 -1.23
N GLN A 169 17.31 1.54 -2.46
CA GLN A 169 18.57 0.93 -2.87
C GLN A 169 19.29 1.99 -3.71
#